data_AF-A7KCX1-F1
#
_entry.id   AF-A7KCX1-F1
#
_cell.length_a   1.000
_cell.length_b   1.000
_cell.length_c   1.000
_cell.angle_alpha   90.00
_cell.angle_beta   90.00
_cell.angle_gamma   90.00
#
_symmetry.space_group_name_H-M   'P 1'
#
loop_
_entity.id
_entity.type
_entity.pdbx_description
1 polymer ?
#
loop_
_entity_poly.entity_id
_entity_poly.type
_entity_poly.pdbx_seq_one_letter_code
_entity_poly.pdbx_strand_id
1 'polypeptide(L)'
;MPVDLYYVPGSAPCRAVLLTARALNLNLNLKLVDLHHGEHLKPEYLKINPQHTVPTLVDDGHPIYESRAIITYLVNKYGKGSALYPEEPKARALVDQRLYFDIGTLYQRFGDYFYPQIFGGAPADKDKLAKVEDALKLLDTFLEGQKYVAGPNLTVADLSIVAGVSSFEASDIDFKKYANVKRWYETVKSTAPG
;
A
#
# COMPACT_ATOMS: atom_id res chain seq x y z
N MET A 1 3.09 -23.76 7.68
CA MET A 1 2.81 -23.15 9.01
C MET A 1 1.84 -21.98 8.81
N PRO A 2 1.25 -21.36 9.85
CA PRO A 2 0.53 -20.09 9.64
C PRO A 2 1.48 -19.04 9.05
N VAL A 3 0.97 -18.19 8.16
CA VAL A 3 1.73 -17.07 7.60
C VAL A 3 1.61 -15.89 8.57
N ASP A 4 2.72 -15.54 9.22
CA ASP A 4 2.76 -14.47 10.21
C ASP A 4 2.86 -13.10 9.52
N LEU A 5 2.15 -12.11 10.05
CA LEU A 5 2.26 -10.71 9.63
C LEU A 5 2.47 -9.81 10.85
N TYR A 6 3.69 -9.30 10.99
CA TYR A 6 4.03 -8.24 11.94
C TYR A 6 3.51 -6.92 11.38
N TYR A 7 2.59 -6.26 12.09
CA TYR A 7 1.84 -5.13 11.55
C TYR A 7 1.44 -4.09 12.61
N VAL A 8 0.99 -2.93 12.12
CA VAL A 8 0.18 -1.98 12.90
C VAL A 8 -1.05 -1.55 12.08
N PRO A 9 -2.24 -1.40 12.69
CA PRO A 9 -3.48 -1.13 11.94
C PRO A 9 -3.47 0.17 11.12
N GLY A 10 -2.84 1.23 11.64
CA GLY A 10 -2.80 2.55 10.98
C GLY A 10 -1.85 2.61 9.77
N SER A 11 -0.90 1.67 9.65
CA SER A 11 0.12 1.71 8.61
C SER A 11 -0.47 1.35 7.25
N ALA A 12 -0.39 2.28 6.29
CA ALA A 12 -0.83 2.06 4.91
C ALA A 12 -0.22 0.81 4.25
N PRO A 13 1.10 0.57 4.31
CA PRO A 13 1.67 -0.65 3.75
C PRO A 13 1.18 -1.92 4.45
N CYS A 14 0.85 -1.87 5.75
CA CYS A 14 0.19 -3.00 6.43
C CYS A 14 -1.21 -3.25 5.89
N ARG A 15 -2.01 -2.18 5.72
CA ARG A 15 -3.37 -2.29 5.16
C ARG A 15 -3.37 -2.84 3.73
N ALA A 16 -2.40 -2.49 2.90
CA ALA A 16 -2.24 -3.08 1.56
C ALA A 16 -2.06 -4.60 1.60
N VAL A 17 -1.25 -5.12 2.53
CA VAL A 17 -1.05 -6.56 2.74
C VAL A 17 -2.33 -7.22 3.25
N LEU A 18 -3.01 -6.60 4.22
CA LEU A 18 -4.27 -7.11 4.77
C LEU A 18 -5.37 -7.21 3.70
N LEU A 19 -5.55 -6.16 2.89
CA LEU A 19 -6.51 -6.15 1.78
C LEU A 19 -6.20 -7.24 0.76
N THR A 20 -4.92 -7.42 0.43
CA THR A 20 -4.48 -8.46 -0.52
C THR A 20 -4.75 -9.85 0.04
N ALA A 21 -4.42 -10.11 1.31
CA ALA A 21 -4.67 -11.39 1.95
C ALA A 21 -6.18 -11.69 1.98
N ARG A 22 -7.02 -10.72 2.31
CA ARG A 22 -8.48 -10.86 2.25
C ARG A 22 -8.98 -11.16 0.83
N ALA A 23 -8.42 -10.50 -0.20
CA ALA A 23 -8.78 -10.77 -1.59
C ALA A 23 -8.38 -12.15 -2.08
N LEU A 24 -7.39 -12.77 -1.43
CA LEU A 24 -6.98 -14.15 -1.66
C LEU A 24 -7.64 -15.16 -0.71
N ASN A 25 -8.57 -14.72 0.15
CA ASN A 25 -9.15 -15.52 1.22
C ASN A 25 -8.09 -16.18 2.14
N LEU A 26 -6.96 -15.50 2.35
CA LEU A 26 -5.88 -15.94 3.22
C LEU A 26 -6.08 -15.41 4.64
N ASN A 27 -5.96 -16.32 5.61
CA ASN A 27 -5.95 -15.99 7.03
C ASN A 27 -4.51 -15.85 7.51
N LEU A 28 -4.06 -14.61 7.71
CA LEU A 28 -2.76 -14.31 8.29
C LEU A 28 -2.82 -14.37 9.81
N ASN A 29 -1.74 -14.84 10.42
CA ASN A 29 -1.54 -14.73 11.86
C ASN A 29 -0.99 -13.33 12.19
N LEU A 30 -1.86 -12.44 12.67
CA LEU A 30 -1.53 -11.04 12.89
C LEU A 30 -0.76 -10.87 14.20
N LYS A 31 0.44 -10.28 14.12
CA LYS A 31 1.29 -9.94 15.26
C LYS A 31 1.40 -8.42 15.35
N LEU A 32 0.73 -7.83 16.34
CA LEU A 32 0.82 -6.40 16.58
C LEU A 32 2.25 -6.06 17.04
N VAL A 33 2.84 -5.02 16.45
CA VAL A 33 4.16 -4.49 16.85
C VAL A 33 3.98 -3.12 17.49
N ASP A 34 4.50 -2.95 18.71
CA ASP A 34 4.50 -1.67 19.39
C ASP A 34 5.63 -0.77 18.87
N LEU A 35 5.34 0.00 17.83
CA LEU A 35 6.28 0.97 17.27
C LEU A 35 6.55 2.14 18.23
N HIS A 36 5.57 2.51 19.07
CA HIS A 36 5.66 3.66 19.96
C HIS A 36 6.70 3.42 21.07
N HIS A 37 6.71 2.21 21.63
CA HIS A 37 7.69 1.80 22.65
C HIS A 37 8.92 1.08 22.06
N GLY A 38 9.13 1.17 20.74
CA GLY A 38 10.37 0.70 20.11
C GLY A 38 10.54 -0.81 20.00
N GLU A 39 9.46 -1.60 19.97
CA GLU A 39 9.55 -3.07 19.85
C GLU A 39 10.32 -3.50 18.59
N HIS A 40 10.10 -2.81 17.47
CA HIS A 40 10.79 -3.01 16.19
C HIS A 40 12.32 -2.80 16.26
N LEU A 41 12.83 -2.14 17.30
CA LEU A 41 14.26 -1.88 17.50
C LEU A 41 14.93 -2.94 18.38
N LYS A 42 14.16 -3.86 18.97
CA LYS A 42 14.72 -4.90 19.85
C LYS A 42 15.47 -5.96 19.03
N PRO A 43 16.49 -6.62 19.60
CA PRO A 43 17.29 -7.63 18.90
C PRO A 43 16.47 -8.76 18.28
N GLU A 44 15.33 -9.11 18.87
CA GLU A 44 14.44 -10.17 18.40
C GLU A 44 13.78 -9.79 17.08
N TYR A 45 13.35 -8.53 16.92
CA TYR A 45 12.75 -8.04 15.67
C TYR A 45 13.81 -7.78 14.61
N LEU A 46 14.95 -7.21 15.00
CA LEU A 46 16.07 -6.94 14.08
C LEU A 46 16.64 -8.21 13.43
N LYS A 47 16.58 -9.36 14.12
CA LYS A 47 16.91 -10.67 13.54
C LYS A 47 15.96 -11.10 12.42
N ILE A 48 14.71 -10.65 12.45
CA ILE A 48 13.68 -10.96 11.44
C ILE A 48 13.77 -9.95 10.29
N ASN A 49 13.84 -8.66 10.62
CA ASN A 49 13.90 -7.55 9.68
C ASN A 49 14.94 -6.50 10.14
N PRO A 50 16.13 -6.45 9.50
CA PRO A 50 17.17 -5.48 9.86
C PRO A 50 16.79 -4.03 9.50
N GLN A 51 15.83 -3.82 8.60
CA GLN A 51 15.27 -2.51 8.27
C GLN A 51 14.24 -2.05 9.32
N HIS A 52 13.91 -2.88 10.32
CA HIS A 52 13.04 -2.56 11.46
C HIS A 52 11.71 -1.88 11.05
N THR A 53 11.10 -2.34 9.95
CA THR A 53 9.85 -1.79 9.40
C THR A 53 8.68 -2.75 9.58
N VAL A 54 7.47 -2.20 9.50
CA VAL A 54 6.23 -2.95 9.29
C VAL A 54 5.60 -2.54 7.94
N PRO A 55 4.95 -3.46 7.22
CA PRO A 55 4.75 -4.86 7.54
C PRO A 55 6.01 -5.71 7.35
N THR A 56 6.12 -6.79 8.14
CA THR A 56 7.05 -7.90 7.90
C THR A 56 6.26 -9.20 7.87
N LEU A 57 6.29 -9.91 6.75
CA LEU A 57 5.68 -11.23 6.58
C LEU A 57 6.72 -12.29 6.96
N VAL A 58 6.32 -13.36 7.66
CA VAL A 58 7.13 -14.57 7.81
C VAL A 58 6.32 -15.76 7.36
N ASP A 59 6.82 -16.42 6.31
CA ASP A 59 6.16 -17.56 5.69
C ASP A 59 7.11 -18.76 5.68
N ASP A 60 6.77 -19.80 6.43
CA ASP A 60 7.61 -20.98 6.66
C ASP A 60 9.07 -20.65 7.04
N GLY A 61 9.23 -19.64 7.91
CA GLY A 61 10.54 -19.18 8.40
C GLY A 61 11.28 -18.23 7.45
N HIS A 62 10.71 -17.87 6.31
CA HIS A 62 11.28 -16.91 5.38
C HIS A 62 10.69 -15.51 5.59
N PRO A 63 11.48 -14.54 6.10
CA PRO A 63 11.02 -13.17 6.27
C PRO A 63 11.02 -12.40 4.94
N ILE A 64 9.94 -11.68 4.67
CA ILE A 64 9.82 -10.72 3.56
C ILE A 64 9.29 -9.41 4.14
N TYR A 65 10.01 -8.33 3.88
CA TYR A 65 9.59 -6.94 4.14
C TYR A 65 9.53 -6.20 2.80
N GLU A 66 9.01 -4.97 2.79
CA GLU A 66 8.43 -4.28 1.61
C GLU A 66 7.03 -4.79 1.24
N SER A 67 6.01 -4.00 1.58
CA SER A 67 4.60 -4.35 1.35
C SER A 67 4.28 -4.76 -0.10
N ARG A 68 4.88 -4.09 -1.08
CA ARG A 68 4.64 -4.35 -2.51
C ARG A 68 5.27 -5.67 -2.98
N ALA A 69 6.39 -6.08 -2.36
CA ALA A 69 6.95 -7.41 -2.56
C ALA A 69 6.09 -8.49 -1.88
N ILE A 70 5.59 -8.21 -0.66
CA ILE A 70 4.70 -9.13 0.05
C ILE A 70 3.42 -9.41 -0.73
N ILE A 71 2.71 -8.38 -1.24
CA ILE A 71 1.44 -8.58 -1.94
C ILE A 71 1.60 -9.35 -3.25
N THR A 72 2.69 -9.10 -3.99
CA THR A 72 3.00 -9.87 -5.22
C THR A 72 3.42 -11.30 -4.91
N TYR A 73 4.20 -11.53 -3.84
CA TYR A 73 4.53 -12.86 -3.32
C TYR A 73 3.28 -13.66 -2.95
N LEU A 74 2.35 -13.07 -2.20
CA LEU A 74 1.12 -13.74 -1.78
C LEU A 74 0.28 -14.17 -2.99
N VAL A 75 0.14 -13.32 -4.02
CA VAL A 75 -0.58 -13.72 -5.24
C VAL A 75 0.19 -14.80 -6.00
N ASN A 76 1.51 -14.68 -6.16
CA ASN A 76 2.30 -15.68 -6.87
C ASN A 76 2.28 -17.07 -6.18
N LYS A 77 2.32 -17.11 -4.84
CA LYS A 77 2.36 -18.36 -4.06
C LYS A 77 0.98 -18.97 -3.83
N TYR A 78 0.00 -18.15 -3.48
CA TYR A 78 -1.31 -18.62 -3.00
C TYR A 78 -2.48 -18.27 -3.92
N GLY A 79 -2.26 -17.39 -4.89
CA GLY A 79 -3.29 -16.89 -5.83
C GLY A 79 -2.91 -17.09 -7.28
N LYS A 80 -2.15 -18.13 -7.63
CA LYS A 80 -1.69 -18.35 -9.00
C LYS A 80 -2.87 -18.37 -9.98
N GLY A 81 -2.75 -17.61 -11.08
CA GLY A 81 -3.85 -17.41 -12.04
C GLY A 81 -4.89 -16.36 -11.64
N SER A 82 -4.77 -15.73 -10.48
CA SER A 82 -5.64 -14.63 -10.06
C SER A 82 -5.46 -13.39 -10.92
N ALA A 83 -6.56 -12.72 -11.24
CA ALA A 83 -6.55 -11.43 -11.91
C ALA A 83 -5.90 -10.31 -11.08
N LEU A 84 -5.70 -10.52 -9.76
CA LEU A 84 -5.05 -9.55 -8.87
C LEU A 84 -3.61 -9.24 -9.28
N TYR A 85 -2.92 -10.20 -9.90
CA TYR A 85 -1.57 -10.01 -10.44
C TYR A 85 -1.37 -10.90 -11.68
N PRO A 86 -1.78 -10.44 -12.87
CA PRO A 86 -1.84 -11.27 -14.07
C PRO A 86 -0.45 -11.78 -14.49
N GLU A 87 -0.37 -12.96 -15.11
CA GLU A 87 0.91 -13.54 -15.57
C GLU A 87 1.32 -13.02 -16.97
N GLU A 88 0.38 -12.47 -17.75
CA GLU A 88 0.69 -11.91 -19.07
C GLU A 88 1.67 -10.73 -18.92
N PRO A 89 2.81 -10.73 -19.64
CA PRO A 89 3.89 -9.78 -19.40
C PRO A 89 3.48 -8.30 -19.45
N LYS A 90 2.65 -7.88 -20.41
CA LYS A 90 2.25 -6.46 -20.53
C LYS A 90 1.30 -6.04 -19.41
N ALA A 91 0.33 -6.89 -19.08
CA ALA A 91 -0.59 -6.66 -17.98
C ALA A 91 0.16 -6.60 -16.63
N ARG A 92 1.12 -7.51 -16.42
CA ARG A 92 1.99 -7.51 -15.23
C ARG A 92 2.83 -6.24 -15.14
N ALA A 93 3.48 -5.86 -16.25
CA ALA A 93 4.30 -4.65 -16.30
C ALA A 93 3.50 -3.39 -15.95
N LEU A 94 2.22 -3.32 -16.34
CA LEU A 94 1.35 -2.21 -15.96
C LEU A 94 1.07 -2.19 -14.44
N VAL A 95 0.80 -3.34 -13.83
CA VAL A 95 0.64 -3.45 -12.36
C VAL A 95 1.93 -3.03 -11.66
N ASP A 96 3.07 -3.57 -12.09
CA ASP A 96 4.37 -3.24 -11.51
C ASP A 96 4.68 -1.73 -11.63
N GLN A 97 4.41 -1.13 -12.80
CA GLN A 97 4.57 0.32 -12.99
C GLN A 97 3.74 1.12 -11.98
N ARG A 98 2.50 0.69 -11.68
CA ARG A 98 1.65 1.36 -10.68
C ARG A 98 2.15 1.15 -9.25
N LEU A 99 2.69 -0.03 -8.93
CA LEU A 99 3.34 -0.29 -7.63
C LEU A 99 4.60 0.58 -7.45
N TYR A 100 5.42 0.76 -8.50
CA TYR A 100 6.60 1.63 -8.44
C TYR A 100 6.22 3.12 -8.39
N PHE A 101 5.19 3.53 -9.11
CA PHE A 101 4.62 4.88 -8.97
C PHE A 101 4.13 5.14 -7.55
N ASP A 102 3.46 4.16 -6.95
CA ASP A 102 2.96 4.26 -5.58
C ASP A 102 4.10 4.46 -4.57
N ILE A 103 5.10 3.57 -4.55
CA ILE A 103 6.23 3.70 -3.60
C ILE A 103 7.10 4.94 -3.87
N GLY A 104 7.48 5.17 -5.13
CA GLY A 104 8.51 6.14 -5.49
C GLY A 104 7.99 7.53 -5.81
N THR A 105 6.66 7.71 -5.92
CA THR A 105 6.06 9.01 -6.25
C THR A 105 4.92 9.35 -5.30
N LEU A 106 3.81 8.59 -5.31
CA LEU A 106 2.60 8.99 -4.59
C LEU A 106 2.78 8.92 -3.07
N TYR A 107 3.13 7.75 -2.54
CA TYR A 107 3.27 7.53 -1.11
C TYR A 107 4.51 8.22 -0.54
N GLN A 108 5.62 8.28 -1.30
CA GLN A 108 6.81 9.03 -0.90
C GLN A 108 6.47 10.51 -0.67
N ARG A 109 5.83 11.16 -1.64
CA ARG A 109 5.48 12.59 -1.52
C ARG A 109 4.47 12.84 -0.41
N PHE A 110 3.53 11.93 -0.21
CA PHE A 110 2.62 11.98 0.94
C PHE A 110 3.39 11.90 2.26
N GLY A 111 4.32 10.96 2.39
CA GLY A 111 5.16 10.81 3.58
C GLY A 111 6.01 12.06 3.85
N ASP A 112 6.65 12.61 2.82
CA ASP A 112 7.46 13.84 2.90
C ASP A 112 6.65 15.04 3.39
N TYR A 113 5.38 15.11 2.99
CA TYR A 113 4.44 16.16 3.38
C TYR A 113 3.88 15.95 4.79
N PHE A 114 3.36 14.76 5.09
CA PHE A 114 2.49 14.52 6.24
C PHE A 114 3.25 14.04 7.49
N TYR A 115 4.30 13.23 7.34
CA TYR A 115 5.02 12.68 8.50
C TYR A 115 5.75 13.71 9.35
N PRO A 116 6.41 14.74 8.78
CA PRO A 116 6.98 15.82 9.59
C PRO A 116 5.93 16.56 10.43
N GLN A 117 4.69 16.66 9.95
CA GLN A 117 3.60 17.33 10.67
C GLN A 117 3.12 16.47 11.84
N ILE A 118 2.80 15.20 11.57
CA ILE A 118 2.17 14.33 12.57
C ILE A 118 3.14 13.78 13.63
N PHE A 119 4.42 13.56 13.26
CA PHE A 119 5.42 13.01 14.19
C PHE A 119 6.45 14.04 14.64
N GLY A 120 6.62 15.14 13.91
CA GLY A 120 7.61 16.18 14.22
C GLY A 120 7.00 17.52 14.63
N GLY A 121 5.69 17.70 14.53
CA GLY A 121 5.02 18.98 14.82
C GLY A 121 5.38 20.11 13.84
N ALA A 122 5.94 19.77 12.67
CA ALA A 122 6.26 20.77 11.65
C ALA A 122 4.97 21.38 11.06
N PRO A 123 4.99 22.65 10.61
CA PRO A 123 3.87 23.21 9.86
C PRO A 123 3.74 22.57 8.47
N ALA A 124 2.56 22.70 7.87
CA ALA A 124 2.33 22.28 6.49
C ALA A 124 3.25 23.03 5.51
N ASP A 125 3.93 22.28 4.65
CA ASP A 125 4.85 22.79 3.64
C ASP A 125 4.15 22.84 2.27
N LYS A 126 4.02 24.05 1.73
CA LYS A 126 3.31 24.30 0.46
C LYS A 126 3.99 23.65 -0.75
N ASP A 127 5.32 23.61 -0.78
CA ASP A 127 6.06 23.03 -1.89
C ASP A 127 5.88 21.50 -1.89
N LYS A 128 5.89 20.88 -0.71
CA LYS A 128 5.60 19.45 -0.57
C LYS A 128 4.15 19.11 -0.89
N LEU A 129 3.20 19.95 -0.47
CA LEU A 129 1.79 19.79 -0.84
C LEU A 129 1.61 19.82 -2.37
N ALA A 130 2.23 20.79 -3.05
CA ALA A 130 2.18 20.86 -4.52
C ALA A 130 2.72 19.59 -5.18
N LYS A 131 3.77 18.96 -4.62
CA LYS A 131 4.26 17.66 -5.12
C LYS A 131 3.23 16.54 -4.95
N VAL A 132 2.52 16.49 -3.83
CA VAL A 132 1.42 15.51 -3.63
C VAL A 132 0.31 15.74 -4.66
N GLU A 133 -0.09 16.99 -4.87
CA GLU A 133 -1.09 17.36 -5.87
C GLU A 133 -0.68 16.96 -7.29
N ASP A 134 0.59 17.12 -7.64
CA ASP A 134 1.11 16.66 -8.93
C ASP A 134 1.07 15.12 -9.07
N ALA A 135 1.30 14.38 -7.98
CA ALA A 135 1.14 12.93 -8.00
C ALA A 135 -0.33 12.51 -8.14
N LEU A 136 -1.26 13.24 -7.51
CA LEU A 136 -2.70 13.02 -7.66
C LEU A 136 -3.18 13.34 -9.09
N LYS A 137 -2.65 14.38 -9.74
CA LYS A 137 -2.93 14.65 -11.17
C LYS A 137 -2.49 13.48 -12.06
N LEU A 138 -1.30 12.93 -11.82
CA LEU A 138 -0.82 11.75 -12.56
C LEU A 138 -1.74 10.53 -12.35
N LEU A 139 -2.13 10.27 -11.11
CA LEU A 139 -3.09 9.20 -10.80
C LEU A 139 -4.43 9.41 -11.50
N ASP A 140 -4.95 10.64 -11.52
CA ASP A 140 -6.19 11.00 -12.20
C ASP A 140 -6.12 10.75 -13.71
N THR A 141 -4.98 11.07 -14.34
CA THR A 141 -4.68 10.75 -15.74
C THR A 141 -4.59 9.24 -15.99
N PHE A 142 -3.93 8.48 -15.09
CA PHE A 142 -3.86 7.01 -15.23
C PHE A 142 -5.24 6.35 -15.16
N LEU A 143 -6.20 7.00 -14.50
CA LEU A 143 -7.58 6.53 -14.31
C LEU A 143 -8.57 7.05 -15.38
N GLU A 144 -8.10 7.86 -16.32
CA GLU A 144 -8.95 8.36 -17.41
C GLU A 144 -9.42 7.21 -18.30
N GLY A 145 -10.74 7.04 -18.40
CA GLY A 145 -11.35 5.93 -19.14
C GLY A 145 -11.12 4.53 -18.55
N GLN A 146 -10.53 4.42 -17.35
CA GLN A 146 -10.19 3.13 -16.73
C GLN A 146 -10.93 2.92 -15.42
N LYS A 147 -11.46 1.71 -15.18
CA LYS A 147 -12.12 1.39 -13.91
C LYS A 147 -11.12 1.34 -12.74
N TYR A 148 -9.96 0.71 -12.97
CA TYR A 148 -8.87 0.46 -12.02
C TYR A 148 -7.53 0.96 -12.58
N VAL A 149 -6.51 1.10 -11.73
CA VAL A 149 -5.25 1.76 -12.12
C VAL A 149 -4.40 0.97 -13.13
N ALA A 150 -4.64 -0.34 -13.25
CA ALA A 150 -3.84 -1.26 -14.05
C ALA A 150 -4.67 -2.13 -15.00
N GLY A 151 -5.81 -1.61 -15.47
CA GLY A 151 -6.65 -2.24 -16.48
C GLY A 151 -8.10 -2.50 -16.02
N PRO A 152 -8.78 -3.50 -16.57
CA PRO A 152 -10.22 -3.69 -16.35
C PRO A 152 -10.59 -4.37 -15.03
N ASN A 153 -9.63 -5.05 -14.39
CA ASN A 153 -9.83 -5.82 -13.16
C ASN A 153 -9.13 -5.14 -11.98
N LEU A 154 -9.63 -5.41 -10.76
CA LEU A 154 -8.96 -5.02 -9.53
C LEU A 154 -7.61 -5.74 -9.44
N THR A 155 -6.55 -5.02 -9.07
CA THR A 155 -5.20 -5.57 -8.93
C THR A 155 -4.57 -5.22 -7.58
N VAL A 156 -3.43 -5.85 -7.27
CA VAL A 156 -2.62 -5.47 -6.10
C VAL A 156 -2.14 -4.00 -6.16
N ALA A 157 -2.06 -3.38 -7.34
CA ALA A 157 -1.77 -1.96 -7.46
C ALA A 157 -2.89 -1.09 -6.90
N ASP A 158 -4.16 -1.43 -7.17
CA ASP A 158 -5.30 -0.71 -6.59
C ASP A 158 -5.32 -0.84 -5.06
N LEU A 159 -5.07 -2.05 -4.54
CA LEU A 159 -5.06 -2.32 -3.09
C LEU A 159 -3.92 -1.58 -2.37
N SER A 160 -2.76 -1.45 -3.01
CA SER A 160 -1.63 -0.68 -2.48
C SER A 160 -1.93 0.82 -2.49
N ILE A 161 -2.36 1.35 -3.63
CA ILE A 161 -2.62 2.79 -3.79
C ILE A 161 -3.79 3.24 -2.92
N VAL A 162 -4.88 2.46 -2.82
CA VAL A 162 -6.04 2.84 -1.99
C VAL A 162 -5.69 2.88 -0.51
N ALA A 163 -4.78 2.01 -0.05
CA ALA A 163 -4.28 2.06 1.31
C ALA A 163 -3.52 3.37 1.58
N GLY A 164 -2.71 3.84 0.62
CA GLY A 164 -2.07 5.15 0.69
C GLY A 164 -3.06 6.32 0.60
N VAL A 165 -3.95 6.33 -0.39
CA VAL A 165 -4.90 7.43 -0.63
C VAL A 165 -5.91 7.59 0.51
N SER A 166 -6.38 6.49 1.11
CA SER A 166 -7.26 6.58 2.30
C SER A 166 -6.58 7.25 3.49
N SER A 167 -5.25 7.22 3.61
CA SER A 167 -4.53 7.99 4.63
C SER A 167 -4.66 9.50 4.44
N PHE A 168 -5.02 9.97 3.25
CA PHE A 168 -5.17 11.41 2.98
C PHE A 168 -6.44 11.94 3.66
N GLU A 169 -7.40 11.08 4.03
CA GLU A 169 -8.57 11.49 4.83
C GLU A 169 -8.18 11.94 6.25
N ALA A 170 -6.97 11.62 6.71
CA ALA A 170 -6.40 12.11 7.96
C ALA A 170 -5.54 13.38 7.80
N SER A 171 -5.40 13.90 6.57
CA SER A 171 -4.67 15.13 6.26
C SER A 171 -5.59 16.20 5.67
N ASP A 172 -5.02 17.35 5.32
CA ASP A 172 -5.68 18.46 4.64
C ASP A 172 -5.68 18.32 3.10
N ILE A 173 -5.25 17.17 2.56
CA ILE A 173 -5.19 16.91 1.12
C ILE A 173 -6.58 16.53 0.61
N ASP A 174 -7.24 17.46 -0.09
CA ASP A 174 -8.50 17.17 -0.79
C ASP A 174 -8.24 16.41 -2.11
N PHE A 175 -8.08 15.09 -2.03
CA PHE A 175 -7.95 14.23 -3.20
C PHE A 175 -9.27 14.04 -3.96
N LYS A 176 -10.42 14.37 -3.34
CA LYS A 176 -11.75 14.16 -3.94
C LYS A 176 -12.06 15.20 -5.02
N LYS A 177 -11.27 16.27 -5.14
CA LYS A 177 -11.32 17.23 -6.27
C LYS A 177 -10.90 16.63 -7.61
N TYR A 178 -10.15 15.52 -7.62
CA TYR A 178 -9.75 14.80 -8.82
C TYR A 178 -10.82 13.77 -9.18
N ALA A 179 -11.56 14.01 -10.26
CA ALA A 179 -12.81 13.29 -10.56
C ALA A 179 -12.62 11.79 -10.76
N ASN A 180 -11.56 11.38 -11.47
CA ASN A 180 -11.27 9.98 -11.71
C ASN A 180 -10.76 9.30 -10.44
N VAL A 181 -9.93 9.97 -9.65
CA VAL A 181 -9.47 9.48 -8.35
C VAL A 181 -10.64 9.27 -7.39
N LYS A 182 -11.55 10.25 -7.28
CA LYS A 182 -12.74 10.14 -6.43
C LYS A 182 -13.60 8.94 -6.85
N ARG A 183 -13.93 8.81 -8.14
CA ARG A 183 -14.70 7.68 -8.67
C ARG A 183 -14.02 6.35 -8.37
N TRP A 184 -12.72 6.26 -8.66
CA TRP A 184 -11.93 5.05 -8.42
C TRP A 184 -11.90 4.69 -6.92
N TYR A 185 -11.71 5.67 -6.04
CA TYR A 185 -11.70 5.46 -4.60
C TYR A 185 -13.00 4.83 -4.09
N GLU A 186 -14.15 5.39 -4.48
CA GLU A 186 -15.46 4.82 -4.12
C GLU A 186 -15.68 3.44 -4.75
N THR A 187 -15.20 3.22 -5.98
CA THR A 187 -15.25 1.92 -6.65
C THR A 187 -14.47 0.90 -5.83
N VAL A 188 -13.19 1.16 -5.55
CA VAL A 188 -12.32 0.24 -4.80
C VAL A 188 -12.85 0.02 -3.40
N LYS A 189 -13.35 1.04 -2.70
CA LYS A 189 -13.98 0.90 -1.38
C LYS A 189 -15.17 -0.06 -1.38
N SER A 190 -15.93 -0.12 -2.48
CA SER A 190 -17.06 -1.05 -2.63
C SER A 190 -16.67 -2.45 -3.09
N THR A 191 -15.52 -2.61 -3.75
CA THR A 191 -15.10 -3.89 -4.37
C THR A 191 -13.95 -4.58 -3.66
N ALA A 192 -13.16 -3.84 -2.87
CA ALA A 192 -12.07 -4.39 -2.10
C ALA A 192 -12.65 -5.16 -0.89
N PRO A 193 -12.11 -6.34 -0.57
CA PRO A 193 -12.55 -7.12 0.57
C PRO A 193 -11.92 -6.54 1.84
N GLY A 194 -12.68 -5.69 2.54
CA GLY A 194 -12.26 -5.04 3.78
C GLY A 194 -13.14 -3.88 4.17
#